data_AF-Q9ZI00-F1
#
_entry.id   AF-Q9ZI00-F1
#
_cell.length_a   1.000
_cell.length_b   1.000
_cell.length_c   1.000
_cell.angle_alpha   90.00
_cell.angle_beta   90.00
_cell.angle_gamma   90.00
#
_symmetry.space_group_name_H-M   'P 1'
#
loop_
_entity.id
_entity.type
_entity.pdbx_description
1 polymer ?
#
loop_
_entity_poly.entity_id
_entity_poly.type
_entity_poly.pdbx_seq_one_letter_code
_entity_poly.pdbx_strand_id
1 'polypeptide(L)' 'MEIQMIQPHPNVNGKKVYFNFLEQIYGKIPTFIFFVTDKNLVHFSYQRYIENQMRKYFDFFGCPIKIIYKNITKK' A
#
# COMPACT_ATOMS: atom_id res chain seq x y z
N MET A 1 8.89 -5.32 -0.41
CA MET A 1 8.87 -6.81 -0.39
C MET A 1 8.76 -7.34 1.03
N GLU A 2 9.54 -6.83 2.01
CA GLU A 2 9.50 -7.32 3.40
C GLU A 2 8.12 -7.19 4.11
N ILE A 3 7.34 -6.14 3.84
CA ILE A 3 6.04 -5.92 4.50
C ILE A 3 5.01 -7.02 4.18
N GLN A 4 5.03 -7.57 2.95
CA GLN A 4 4.16 -8.70 2.59
C GLN A 4 4.56 -10.01 3.31
N MET A 5 5.82 -10.13 3.71
CA MET A 5 6.36 -11.30 4.40
C MET A 5 5.93 -11.34 5.88
N ILE A 6 5.78 -10.17 6.51
CA ILE A 6 5.36 -10.05 7.92
C ILE A 6 3.83 -10.26 8.05
N GLN A 7 3.04 -9.77 7.09
CA GLN A 7 1.61 -10.04 7.06
C GLN A 7 1.08 -10.22 5.62
N PRO A 8 0.72 -11.47 5.23
CA PRO A 8 0.17 -11.71 3.92
C PRO A 8 -1.20 -11.01 3.78
N HIS A 9 -1.43 -10.41 2.61
CA HIS A 9 -2.76 -9.89 2.27
C HIS A 9 -3.77 -11.05 2.28
N PRO A 10 -4.95 -10.90 2.93
CA PRO A 10 -5.96 -11.94 2.92
C PRO A 10 -6.41 -12.25 1.49
N ASN A 11 -6.56 -13.52 1.13
CA ASN A 11 -7.07 -13.87 -0.19
C ASN A 11 -8.51 -13.37 -0.33
N VAL A 12 -8.76 -12.47 -1.27
CA VAL A 12 -10.10 -12.01 -1.59
C VAL A 12 -10.59 -12.83 -2.78
N ASN A 13 -11.65 -13.62 -2.58
CA ASN A 13 -12.24 -14.48 -3.62
C ASN A 13 -11.23 -15.41 -4.31
N GLY A 14 -10.30 -15.99 -3.53
CA GLY A 14 -9.26 -16.89 -4.04
C GLY A 14 -8.16 -16.21 -4.86
N LYS A 15 -8.21 -14.88 -5.03
CA LYS A 15 -7.18 -14.11 -5.73
C LYS A 15 -6.25 -13.43 -4.73
N LYS A 16 -4.94 -13.56 -4.97
CA LYS A 16 -3.89 -12.92 -4.19
C LYS A 16 -3.48 -11.60 -4.84
N VAL A 17 -3.31 -10.56 -4.02
CA VAL A 17 -2.73 -9.29 -4.46
C VAL A 17 -1.22 -9.36 -4.36
N TYR A 18 -0.54 -8.99 -5.43
CA TYR A 18 0.90 -8.75 -5.41
C TYR A 18 1.15 -7.25 -5.41
N PHE A 19 2.00 -6.81 -4.48
CA PHE A 19 2.53 -5.45 -4.41
C PHE A 19 3.90 -5.49 -5.08
N ASN A 20 4.03 -4.84 -6.24
CA ASN A 20 5.21 -4.96 -7.07
C ASN A 20 6.29 -3.97 -6.66
N PHE A 21 5.95 -2.67 -6.70
CA PHE A 21 6.86 -1.61 -6.33
C PHE A 21 6.09 -0.42 -5.74
N LEU A 22 6.84 0.43 -5.06
CA LEU A 22 6.34 1.64 -4.41
C LEU A 22 7.13 2.84 -4.93
N GLU A 23 6.42 3.90 -5.25
CA GLU A 23 6.99 5.20 -5.60
C GLU A 23 6.58 6.24 -4.56
N GLN A 24 7.51 7.10 -4.19
CA GLN A 24 7.23 8.27 -3.36
C GLN A 24 7.14 9.50 -4.25
N ILE A 25 6.06 10.26 -4.10
CA ILE A 25 5.93 11.59 -4.71
C ILE A 25 6.37 12.62 -3.67
N TYR A 26 7.30 13.48 -4.07
CA TYR A 26 7.68 14.65 -3.30
C TYR A 26 6.58 15.70 -3.34
N GLY A 27 6.16 16.17 -2.16
CA GLY A 27 5.15 17.20 -2.02
C GLY A 27 4.96 17.60 -0.56
N LYS A 28 4.11 18.60 -0.33
CA LYS A 28 3.76 19.10 1.02
C LYS A 28 3.21 18.00 1.94
N ILE A 29 2.58 16.98 1.34
CA ILE A 29 2.07 15.79 2.02
C ILE A 29 2.81 14.58 1.45
N PRO A 30 3.49 13.77 2.28
CA PRO A 30 4.15 12.55 1.82
C PRO A 30 3.11 11.63 1.17
N THR A 31 3.27 11.42 -0.13
CA THR A 31 2.34 10.63 -0.93
C THR A 31 3.05 9.40 -1.49
N PHE A 32 2.53 8.22 -1.19
CA PHE A 32 3.07 6.95 -1.64
C PHE A 32 2.12 6.30 -2.64
N ILE A 33 2.65 5.90 -3.79
CA ILE A 33 1.94 5.13 -4.79
C ILE A 33 2.39 3.67 -4.70
N PHE A 34 1.47 2.78 -4.40
CA PHE A 34 1.69 1.34 -4.51
C PHE A 34 1.17 0.84 -5.84
N PHE A 35 2.04 0.14 -6.56
CA PHE A 35 1.64 -0.59 -7.76
C PHE A 35 1.28 -2.02 -7.39
N VAL A 36 0.03 -2.37 -7.67
CA VAL A 36 -0.56 -3.67 -7.36
C VAL A 36 -1.07 -4.34 -8.63
N THR A 37 -1.21 -5.66 -8.59
CA THR A 37 -1.83 -6.42 -9.68
C THR A 37 -3.31 -6.06 -9.88
N ASP A 38 -4.06 -5.88 -8.78
CA ASP A 38 -5.44 -5.42 -8.80
C ASP A 38 -5.78 -4.66 -7.50
N LYS A 39 -6.08 -3.37 -7.65
CA LYS A 39 -6.46 -2.46 -6.55
C LYS A 39 -7.78 -2.84 -5.90
N ASN A 40 -8.69 -3.47 -6.64
CA ASN A 40 -10.03 -3.80 -6.12
C ASN A 40 -9.98 -4.96 -5.12
N LEU A 41 -8.92 -5.77 -5.20
CA LEU A 41 -8.67 -6.83 -4.25
C LEU A 41 -8.06 -6.30 -2.94
N VAL A 42 -7.57 -5.06 -2.90
CA VAL A 42 -7.01 -4.46 -1.68
C VAL A 42 -8.12 -3.88 -0.83
N HIS A 43 -8.57 -4.67 0.15
CA HIS A 43 -9.62 -4.26 1.06
C HIS A 43 -9.18 -3.11 2.00
N PHE A 44 -10.11 -2.23 2.40
CA PHE A 44 -9.80 -1.03 3.19
C PHE A 44 -9.08 -1.34 4.51
N SER A 45 -9.36 -2.50 5.13
CA SER A 45 -8.71 -2.92 6.37
C SER A 45 -7.20 -3.12 6.18
N TYR A 46 -6.79 -3.70 5.06
CA TYR A 46 -5.39 -3.87 4.72
C TYR A 46 -4.73 -2.54 4.33
N GLN A 47 -5.48 -1.64 3.69
CA GLN A 47 -5.00 -0.29 3.40
C GLN A 47 -4.66 0.47 4.67
N ARG A 48 -5.55 0.42 5.68
CA ARG A 48 -5.29 1.03 7.00
C ARG A 48 -4.14 0.37 7.75
N TYR A 49 -4.01 -0.95 7.62
CA TYR A 49 -2.87 -1.68 8.18
C TYR A 49 -1.54 -1.16 7.61
N ILE A 50 -1.42 -1.07 6.28
CA ILE A 50 -0.22 -0.52 5.62
C ILE A 50 0.04 0.92 6.07
N GLU A 51 -1.00 1.76 6.12
CA GLU A 51 -0.87 3.14 6.57
C GLU A 51 -0.30 3.22 7.99
N ASN A 52 -0.85 2.42 8.91
CA ASN A 52 -0.39 2.38 10.30
C ASN A 52 1.06 1.87 10.41
N GLN A 53 1.45 0.89 9.60
CA GLN A 53 2.83 0.40 9.57
C GLN A 53 3.80 1.46 9.04
N MET A 54 3.42 2.16 7.97
CA MET A 54 4.21 3.27 7.42
C MET A 54 4.36 4.40 8.44
N ARG A 55 3.28 4.74 9.17
CA ARG A 55 3.33 5.75 10.25
C ARG A 55 4.31 5.36 11.36
N LYS A 56 4.32 4.09 11.76
CA LYS A 56 5.23 3.58 12.79
C LYS A 56 6.68 3.54 12.33
N TYR A 57 6.93 3.17 11.08
CA TYR A 57 8.29 2.98 10.57
C TYR A 57 9.00 4.32 10.30
N PHE A 58 8.28 5.29 9.75
CA PHE A 58 8.83 6.59 9.37
C PHE A 58 8.54 7.70 10.39
N ASP A 59 7.97 7.35 11.55
CA ASP A 59 7.66 8.24 12.66
C ASP A 59 6.83 9.48 12.27
N PHE A 60 5.89 9.30 11.35
CA PHE A 60 5.00 10.35 10.85
C PHE A 60 3.87 10.69 11.84
N PHE A 61 4.20 10.98 13.10
CA PHE A 61 3.24 11.40 14.10
C PHE A 61 2.82 12.85 13.85
N GLY A 62 1.57 13.06 13.42
CA GLY A 62 1.02 14.39 13.14
C GLY A 62 1.12 14.88 11.69
N CYS A 63 1.80 14.15 10.80
CA CYS A 63 1.79 14.42 9.37
C CYS A 63 0.71 13.57 8.67
N PRO A 64 -0.18 14.14 7.83
CA PRO A 64 -1.03 13.33 6.98
C PRO A 64 -0.17 12.56 5.98
N ILE A 65 -0.43 11.25 5.82
CA ILE A 65 0.17 10.43 4.75
C ILE A 65 -0.92 10.14 3.74
N LYS A 66 -0.59 10.24 2.46
CA LYS A 66 -1.51 9.84 1.39
C LYS A 66 -1.01 8.56 0.73
N ILE A 67 -1.84 7.53 0.72
CA ILE A 67 -1.52 6.26 0.05
C ILE A 67 -2.47 6.09 -1.13
N ILE A 68 -1.92 5.81 -2.31
CA ILE A 68 -2.66 5.60 -3.55
C ILE A 68 -2.30 4.23 -4.11
N TYR A 69 -3.31 3.42 -4.43
CA TYR A 69 -3.11 2.12 -5.09
C TYR A 69 -3.39 2.26 -6.58
N LYS A 70 -2.43 1.90 -7.42
CA LYS A 70 -2.56 1.85 -8.87
C LYS A 70 -2.41 0.43 -9.37
N ASN A 71 -3.21 0.08 -10.37
CA ASN A 71 -2.98 -1.15 -11.12
C ASN A 71 -1.74 -0.95 -11.98
N ILE A 72 -0.88 -1.97 -12.03
CA ILE A 72 0.11 -2.05 -13.10
C ILE A 72 -0.67 -2.08 -14.40
N THR A 73 -0.41 -1.13 -15.28
CA THR A 73 -1.08 -1.04 -16.57
C THR A 73 -0.89 -2.36 -17.32
N LYS A 74 -1.93 -3.19 -17.39
CA LYS A 74 -2.04 -4.20 -18.44
C LYS A 74 -2.32 -3.39 -19.71
N LYS A 75 -1.27 -3.10 -20.48
CA LYS A 75 -1.45 -2.73 -21.88
C LYS A 75 -1.95 -3.96 -22.65
#